data_AF-A0A354PFM0-F1
#
_entry.id   AF-A0A354PFM0-F1
#
_cell.length_a   1.000
_cell.length_b   1.000
_cell.length_c   1.000
_cell.angle_alpha   90.00
_cell.angle_beta   90.00
_cell.angle_gamma   90.00
#
_symmetry.space_group_name_H-M   'P 1'
#
loop_
_entity.id
_entity.type
_entity.pdbx_description
1 polymer ?
#
loop_
_entity_poly.entity_id
_entity_poly.type
_entity_poly.pdbx_seq_one_letter_code
_entity_poly.pdbx_strand_id
1 'polypeptide(L)'
;MCPCEKDAPAPILVQAIMAIHSQARTVAPQVRYEYDMFGWSAGELVARRDEFLESETDHDLIISDCEHALDRPFIFEVASSGYGPADVNAILECFLLHTRVLVDFLIKEPKGDDVSAKHYFEDEEEWTQLKCPEHLDYQRLNKTLAHLTYKRSEYGPHNLWNITQIRREVESIWKSFWDKLPSERREWFESYLDPGERQLLCH
;
A
#
# COMPACT_ATOMS: atom_id res chain seq x y z
N MET A 1 -0.91 4.75 -54.96
CA MET A 1 -1.40 4.13 -53.71
C MET A 1 -0.72 4.88 -52.57
N CYS A 2 -1.41 5.84 -51.95
CA CYS A 2 -0.90 6.55 -50.77
C CYS A 2 -1.35 5.78 -49.53
N PRO A 3 -0.43 5.18 -48.76
CA PRO A 3 -0.76 4.54 -47.51
C PRO A 3 -0.71 5.57 -46.36
N CYS A 4 -1.64 5.42 -45.42
CA CYS A 4 -1.60 5.96 -44.05
C CYS A 4 -2.03 7.43 -43.87
N GLU A 5 -3.29 7.75 -44.13
CA GLU A 5 -4.04 8.58 -43.17
C GLU A 5 -4.29 7.71 -41.95
N LYS A 6 -3.44 7.83 -40.93
CA LYS A 6 -3.71 7.27 -39.61
C LYS A 6 -4.79 8.15 -38.99
N ASP A 7 -5.96 7.59 -38.77
CA ASP A 7 -7.11 8.26 -38.14
C ASP A 7 -6.67 8.96 -36.86
N ALA A 8 -6.67 10.30 -36.89
CA ALA A 8 -6.43 11.08 -35.68
C ALA A 8 -7.53 10.72 -34.66
N PRO A 9 -7.20 10.52 -33.38
CA PRO A 9 -8.20 10.20 -32.36
C PRO A 9 -9.26 11.31 -32.33
N ALA A 10 -10.52 10.90 -32.24
CA ALA A 10 -11.63 11.84 -32.19
C ALA A 10 -11.41 12.88 -31.06
N PRO A 11 -11.67 14.17 -31.27
CA PRO A 11 -11.39 15.25 -30.30
C PRO A 11 -11.93 15.00 -28.88
N ILE A 12 -13.01 14.22 -28.77
CA ILE A 12 -13.66 13.84 -27.50
C ILE A 12 -12.74 12.94 -26.65
N LEU A 13 -12.01 12.02 -27.27
CA LEU A 13 -11.12 11.08 -26.55
C LEU A 13 -9.94 11.81 -25.93
N VAL A 14 -9.35 12.76 -26.66
CA VAL A 14 -8.23 13.58 -26.19
C VAL A 14 -8.63 14.41 -24.98
N GLN A 15 -9.81 15.04 -25.01
CA GLN A 15 -10.33 15.82 -23.88
C GLN A 15 -10.56 14.98 -22.63
N ALA A 16 -11.08 13.75 -22.79
CA ALA A 16 -11.28 12.82 -21.68
C ALA A 16 -9.95 12.41 -21.02
N ILE A 17 -8.94 12.06 -21.83
CA ILE A 17 -7.60 11.69 -21.32
C ILE A 17 -6.96 12.86 -20.56
N MET A 18 -7.03 14.08 -21.10
CA MET A 18 -6.51 15.27 -20.42
C MET A 18 -7.22 15.54 -19.08
N ALA A 19 -8.53 15.30 -19.01
CA ALA A 19 -9.29 15.45 -17.77
C ALA A 19 -8.85 14.42 -16.71
N ILE A 20 -8.63 13.17 -17.11
CA ILE A 20 -8.14 12.10 -16.22
C ILE A 20 -6.74 12.46 -15.69
N HIS A 21 -5.80 12.87 -16.56
CA HIS A 21 -4.46 13.26 -16.11
C HIS A 21 -4.47 14.50 -15.20
N SER A 22 -5.35 15.46 -15.49
CA SER A 22 -5.53 16.62 -14.62
C SER A 22 -6.04 16.22 -13.23
N GLN A 23 -6.98 15.27 -13.14
CA GLN A 23 -7.48 14.75 -11.86
C GLN A 23 -6.40 13.93 -11.13
N ALA A 24 -5.71 13.02 -11.83
CA ALA A 24 -4.62 12.24 -11.27
C ALA A 24 -3.55 13.15 -10.65
N ARG A 25 -3.15 14.22 -11.35
CA ARG A 25 -2.22 15.22 -10.84
C ARG A 25 -2.67 15.86 -9.52
N THR A 26 -3.97 16.16 -9.38
CA THR A 26 -4.50 16.76 -8.15
C THR A 26 -4.53 15.80 -6.96
N VAL A 27 -4.51 14.49 -7.21
CA VAL A 27 -4.59 13.42 -6.19
C VAL A 27 -3.20 12.82 -5.87
N ALA A 28 -2.19 13.09 -6.68
CA ALA A 28 -0.83 12.57 -6.50
C ALA A 28 -0.23 12.84 -5.10
N PRO A 29 -0.40 14.04 -4.51
CA PRO A 29 0.04 14.30 -3.13
C PRO A 29 -0.58 13.36 -2.10
N GLN A 30 -1.87 13.04 -2.25
CA GLN A 30 -2.58 12.14 -1.35
C GLN A 30 -2.07 10.72 -1.52
N VAL A 31 -1.83 10.25 -2.75
CA VAL A 31 -1.21 8.94 -2.98
C VAL A 31 0.17 8.85 -2.35
N ARG A 32 0.97 9.93 -2.41
CA ARG A 32 2.27 9.98 -1.71
C ARG A 32 2.10 9.88 -0.20
N TYR A 33 1.15 10.60 0.38
CA TYR A 33 0.82 10.51 1.80
C TYR A 33 0.49 9.08 2.23
N GLU A 34 -0.32 8.36 1.44
CA GLU A 34 -0.63 6.94 1.72
C GLU A 34 0.64 6.07 1.74
N TYR A 35 1.58 6.30 0.82
CA TYR A 35 2.87 5.61 0.79
C TYR A 35 3.75 5.94 2.00
N ASP A 36 3.84 7.21 2.39
CA ASP A 36 4.63 7.66 3.52
C ASP A 36 4.06 7.12 4.84
N MET A 37 2.73 7.15 5.02
CA MET A 37 2.06 6.60 6.21
C MET A 37 2.20 5.07 6.30
N PHE A 38 2.14 4.38 5.17
CA PHE A 38 2.44 2.95 5.09
C PHE A 38 3.88 2.65 5.57
N GLY A 39 4.87 3.43 5.09
CA GLY A 39 6.27 3.28 5.51
C GLY A 39 6.49 3.59 6.99
N TRP A 40 5.91 4.70 7.47
CA TRP A 40 5.98 5.13 8.87
C TRP A 40 5.38 4.08 9.81
N SER A 41 4.13 3.68 9.58
CA SER A 41 3.44 2.70 10.44
C SER A 41 4.16 1.35 10.47
N ALA A 42 4.72 0.89 9.35
CA ALA A 42 5.55 -0.30 9.34
C ALA A 42 6.85 -0.13 10.13
N GLY A 43 7.47 1.06 10.08
CA GLY A 43 8.63 1.42 10.88
C GLY A 43 8.34 1.40 12.38
N GLU A 44 7.22 2.00 12.79
CA GLU A 44 6.77 2.02 14.20
C GLU A 44 6.49 0.61 14.74
N LEU A 45 5.83 -0.25 13.97
CA LEU A 45 5.59 -1.64 14.38
C LEU A 45 6.89 -2.40 14.60
N VAL A 46 7.91 -2.17 13.77
CA VAL A 46 9.24 -2.78 13.93
C VAL A 46 10.01 -2.16 15.10
N ALA A 47 9.94 -0.84 15.29
CA ALA A 47 10.64 -0.14 16.35
C ALA A 47 10.14 -0.54 17.75
N ARG A 48 8.84 -0.80 17.88
CA ARG A 48 8.20 -1.21 19.14
C ARG A 48 8.21 -2.72 19.35
N ARG A 49 8.92 -3.48 18.51
CA ARG A 49 8.99 -4.94 18.56
C ARG A 49 9.22 -5.47 19.97
N ASP A 50 10.21 -4.92 20.67
CA ASP A 50 10.66 -5.46 21.95
C ASP A 50 9.63 -5.21 23.07
N GLU A 51 8.83 -4.12 22.97
CA GLU A 51 7.74 -3.83 23.92
C GLU A 51 6.67 -4.94 23.92
N PHE A 52 6.56 -5.67 22.81
CA PHE A 52 5.59 -6.74 22.69
C PHE A 52 6.09 -8.09 23.21
N LEU A 53 7.40 -8.32 23.16
CA LEU A 53 8.01 -9.58 23.60
C LEU A 53 8.06 -9.67 25.13
N GLU A 54 8.16 -8.52 25.80
CA GLU A 54 8.28 -8.46 27.26
C GLU A 54 6.94 -8.59 28.01
N SER A 55 5.79 -8.59 27.33
CA SER A 55 4.50 -8.78 27.99
C SER A 55 4.23 -10.26 28.27
N GLU A 56 4.93 -10.84 29.25
CA GLU A 56 4.77 -12.25 29.70
C GLU A 56 3.37 -12.58 30.29
N THR A 57 2.41 -11.63 30.26
CA THR A 57 1.19 -11.71 31.08
C THR A 57 -0.11 -12.07 30.35
N ASP A 58 -0.12 -12.23 29.03
CA ASP A 58 -1.32 -12.76 28.34
C ASP A 58 -0.92 -13.56 27.09
N HIS A 59 -1.37 -14.82 27.02
CA HIS A 59 -1.06 -15.79 25.97
C HIS A 59 -1.62 -15.44 24.57
N ASP A 60 -2.11 -14.22 24.37
CA ASP A 60 -2.89 -13.83 23.18
C ASP A 60 -2.12 -12.97 22.17
N LEU A 61 -0.95 -12.43 22.54
CA LEU A 61 0.00 -11.82 21.59
C LEU A 61 1.09 -12.84 21.27
N ILE A 62 0.79 -13.76 20.35
CA ILE A 62 1.82 -14.65 19.80
C ILE A 62 2.69 -13.83 18.85
N ILE A 63 3.79 -13.30 19.37
CA ILE A 63 4.91 -12.94 18.52
C ILE A 63 5.76 -14.18 18.39
N SER A 64 5.70 -14.79 17.22
CA SER A 64 6.59 -15.89 16.89
C SER A 64 7.93 -15.32 16.46
N ASP A 65 8.87 -15.18 17.40
CA ASP A 65 10.30 -14.97 17.11
C ASP A 65 10.91 -16.24 16.47
N CYS A 66 10.50 -16.53 15.24
CA CYS A 66 11.11 -17.59 14.43
C CYS A 66 12.41 -17.10 13.78
N GLU A 67 13.26 -16.36 14.50
CA GLU A 67 14.55 -15.88 13.97
C GLU A 67 15.58 -17.02 13.84
N HIS A 68 15.54 -18.04 14.70
CA HIS A 68 16.68 -18.95 14.85
C HIS A 68 16.64 -20.25 14.04
N ALA A 69 15.50 -20.64 13.46
CA ALA A 69 15.37 -21.98 12.88
C ALA A 69 15.42 -22.04 11.34
N LEU A 70 15.17 -20.95 10.60
CA LEU A 70 14.83 -21.05 9.18
C LEU A 70 15.49 -20.09 8.19
N ASP A 71 16.40 -19.19 8.61
CA ASP A 71 17.06 -18.23 7.69
C ASP A 71 16.04 -17.44 6.84
N ARG A 72 14.84 -17.22 7.42
CA ARG A 72 13.73 -16.52 6.78
C ARG A 72 13.65 -15.09 7.31
N PRO A 73 13.25 -14.12 6.47
CA PRO A 73 13.06 -12.76 6.93
C PRO A 73 12.02 -12.73 8.05
N PHE A 74 12.37 -11.99 9.10
CA PHE A 74 11.59 -11.79 10.32
C PHE A 74 10.10 -11.61 10.03
N ILE A 75 9.25 -12.36 10.73
CA ILE A 75 7.80 -12.31 10.59
C ILE A 75 7.27 -11.59 11.84
N PHE A 76 7.11 -10.28 11.76
CA PHE A 76 6.37 -9.56 12.80
C PHE A 76 4.90 -9.83 12.59
N GLU A 77 4.24 -10.37 13.62
CA GLU A 77 2.94 -11.00 13.54
C GLU A 77 2.02 -10.37 14.59
N VAL A 78 1.01 -9.61 14.16
CA VAL A 78 0.04 -8.99 15.09
C VAL A 78 -1.37 -9.46 14.80
N ALA A 79 -2.07 -9.88 15.85
CA ALA A 79 -3.48 -10.24 15.77
C ALA A 79 -4.35 -8.99 15.86
N SER A 80 -5.28 -8.82 14.92
CA SER A 80 -6.39 -7.86 15.06
C SER A 80 -7.51 -8.51 15.89
N SER A 81 -7.16 -8.96 17.10
CA SER A 81 -8.08 -9.66 18.01
C SER A 81 -8.83 -8.68 18.92
N GLY A 82 -8.42 -7.41 18.98
CA GLY A 82 -8.90 -6.42 19.94
C GLY A 82 -8.25 -6.55 21.32
N TYR A 83 -7.34 -7.50 21.49
CA TYR A 83 -6.51 -7.70 22.68
C TYR A 83 -5.11 -7.11 22.41
N GLY A 84 -4.42 -6.68 23.47
CA GLY A 84 -3.13 -6.00 23.38
C GLY A 84 -3.21 -4.47 23.53
N PRO A 85 -2.05 -3.78 23.55
CA PRO A 85 -2.01 -2.32 23.73
C PRO A 85 -2.79 -1.59 22.63
N ALA A 86 -3.66 -0.66 23.04
CA ALA A 86 -4.57 0.02 22.13
C ALA A 86 -3.85 0.87 21.06
N ASP A 87 -2.75 1.49 21.44
CA ASP A 87 -1.86 2.26 20.57
C ASP A 87 -1.22 1.39 19.49
N VAL A 88 -0.87 0.15 19.82
CA VAL A 88 -0.26 -0.80 18.88
C VAL A 88 -1.29 -1.29 17.88
N ASN A 89 -2.47 -1.66 18.35
CA ASN A 89 -3.58 -2.02 17.48
C ASN A 89 -3.92 -0.87 16.53
N ALA A 90 -3.85 0.38 17.00
CA ALA A 90 -4.03 1.55 16.15
C ALA A 90 -2.93 1.68 15.08
N ILE A 91 -1.65 1.43 15.41
CA ILE A 91 -0.57 1.43 14.42
C ILE A 91 -0.72 0.29 13.40
N LEU A 92 -1.12 -0.91 13.84
CA LEU A 92 -1.40 -2.04 12.94
C LEU A 92 -2.54 -1.70 11.98
N GLU A 93 -3.65 -1.18 12.51
CA GLU A 93 -4.79 -0.79 11.68
C GLU A 93 -4.41 0.31 10.68
N CYS A 94 -3.58 1.27 11.09
CA CYS A 94 -2.99 2.28 10.21
C CYS A 94 -2.17 1.64 9.09
N PHE A 95 -1.25 0.73 9.41
CA PHE A 95 -0.46 0.01 8.41
C PHE A 95 -1.32 -0.76 7.41
N LEU A 96 -2.30 -1.52 7.91
CA LEU A 96 -3.19 -2.31 7.08
C LEU A 96 -4.08 -1.43 6.19
N LEU A 97 -4.54 -0.29 6.73
CA LEU A 97 -5.35 0.67 5.97
C LEU A 97 -4.57 1.24 4.79
N HIS A 98 -3.38 1.76 5.02
CA HIS A 98 -2.54 2.32 3.96
C HIS A 98 -2.06 1.24 2.98
N THR A 99 -1.78 0.03 3.46
CA THR A 99 -1.52 -1.14 2.61
C THR A 99 -2.68 -1.39 1.65
N ARG A 100 -3.93 -1.38 2.15
CA ARG A 100 -5.12 -1.59 1.32
C ARG A 100 -5.25 -0.52 0.25
N VAL A 101 -5.14 0.75 0.63
CA VAL A 101 -5.28 1.90 -0.29
C VAL A 101 -4.22 1.82 -1.39
N LEU A 102 -2.97 1.52 -1.04
CA LEU A 102 -1.89 1.38 -2.01
C LEU A 102 -2.11 0.19 -2.95
N VAL A 103 -2.56 -0.96 -2.45
CA VAL A 103 -2.84 -2.13 -3.29
C VAL A 103 -4.01 -1.86 -4.24
N ASP A 104 -5.04 -1.16 -3.78
CA ASP A 104 -6.16 -0.75 -4.62
C ASP A 104 -5.68 0.20 -5.73
N PHE A 105 -4.89 1.20 -5.38
CA PHE A 105 -4.27 2.13 -6.32
C PHE A 105 -3.35 1.45 -7.34
N LEU A 106 -2.46 0.55 -6.89
CA LEU A 106 -1.38 -0.03 -7.71
C LEU A 106 -1.86 -1.21 -8.58
N ILE A 107 -2.86 -1.98 -8.13
CA ILE A 107 -3.13 -3.32 -8.69
C ILE A 107 -4.58 -3.53 -9.13
N LYS A 108 -5.54 -2.88 -8.48
CA LYS A 108 -6.96 -3.11 -8.78
C LYS A 108 -7.41 -2.23 -9.95
N GLU A 109 -8.43 -2.72 -10.65
CA GLU A 109 -9.14 -1.86 -11.60
C GLU A 109 -9.94 -0.81 -10.82
N PRO A 110 -9.83 0.48 -11.19
CA PRO A 110 -10.57 1.54 -10.52
C PRO A 110 -12.07 1.35 -10.71
N LYS A 111 -12.86 1.75 -9.70
CA LYS A 111 -14.33 1.76 -9.78
C LYS A 111 -14.85 3.18 -9.64
N GLY A 112 -15.78 3.57 -10.50
CA GLY A 112 -16.41 4.89 -10.40
C GLY A 112 -15.40 6.02 -10.56
N ASP A 113 -15.20 6.78 -9.48
CA ASP A 113 -14.29 7.93 -9.39
C ASP A 113 -12.92 7.60 -8.77
N ASP A 114 -12.62 6.32 -8.55
CA ASP A 114 -11.31 5.87 -8.07
C ASP A 114 -10.17 6.29 -9.02
N VAL A 115 -9.06 6.76 -8.45
CA VAL A 115 -7.80 6.96 -9.18
C VAL A 115 -6.92 5.71 -9.03
N SER A 116 -6.36 5.23 -10.14
CA SER A 116 -5.41 4.11 -10.18
C SER A 116 -4.06 4.53 -10.75
N ALA A 117 -3.05 3.67 -10.59
CA ALA A 117 -1.71 3.90 -11.13
C ALA A 117 -1.70 4.06 -12.66
N LYS A 118 -2.61 3.40 -13.40
CA LYS A 118 -2.72 3.52 -14.87
C LYS A 118 -3.00 4.96 -15.32
N HIS A 119 -3.77 5.71 -14.54
CA HIS A 119 -4.10 7.12 -14.84
C HIS A 119 -2.89 8.05 -14.81
N TYR A 120 -1.73 7.56 -14.33
CA TYR A 120 -0.46 8.28 -14.34
C TYR A 120 0.42 7.94 -15.53
N PHE A 121 -0.05 7.16 -16.52
CA PHE A 121 0.67 6.90 -17.77
C PHE A 121 -0.05 7.55 -18.97
N GLU A 122 0.67 7.78 -20.07
CA GLU A 122 0.04 8.24 -21.33
C GLU A 122 -0.71 7.10 -21.99
N ASP A 123 -0.08 5.93 -22.02
CA ASP A 123 -0.66 4.66 -22.38
C ASP A 123 -0.89 3.84 -21.10
N GLU A 124 -2.16 3.58 -20.78
CA GLU A 124 -2.54 2.80 -19.60
C GLU A 124 -1.98 1.36 -19.62
N GLU A 125 -1.62 0.84 -20.80
CA GLU A 125 -0.97 -0.47 -20.94
C GLU A 125 0.48 -0.48 -20.43
N GLU A 126 1.15 0.66 -20.27
CA GLU A 126 2.49 0.74 -19.67
C GLU A 126 2.49 0.27 -18.21
N TRP A 127 1.36 0.49 -17.53
CA TRP A 127 1.09 -0.03 -16.20
C TRP A 127 0.26 -1.31 -16.27
N THR A 128 0.96 -2.41 -16.55
CA THR A 128 0.36 -3.73 -16.49
C THR A 128 0.15 -4.19 -15.05
N GLN A 129 -0.96 -4.90 -14.86
CA GLN A 129 -1.38 -5.43 -13.57
C GLN A 129 -0.28 -6.32 -12.96
N LEU A 130 0.36 -5.81 -11.90
CA LEU A 130 1.23 -6.60 -11.06
C LEU A 130 0.39 -7.56 -10.22
N LYS A 131 0.96 -8.71 -9.86
CA LYS A 131 0.25 -9.66 -8.99
C LYS A 131 0.06 -9.04 -7.62
N CYS A 132 -1.09 -9.33 -7.00
CA CYS A 132 -1.33 -8.99 -5.59
C CYS A 132 -0.19 -9.55 -4.73
N PRO A 133 0.28 -8.82 -3.69
CA PRO A 133 1.24 -9.34 -2.72
C PRO A 133 0.81 -10.73 -2.24
N GLU A 134 1.71 -11.71 -2.32
CA GLU A 134 1.43 -13.12 -2.01
C GLU A 134 1.06 -13.29 -0.54
N HIS A 135 1.68 -12.49 0.33
CA HIS A 135 1.49 -12.58 1.78
C HIS A 135 0.35 -11.69 2.28
N LEU A 136 -0.32 -10.98 1.37
CA LEU A 136 -1.49 -10.19 1.69
C LEU A 136 -2.76 -10.96 1.33
N ASP A 137 -3.42 -11.53 2.33
CA ASP A 137 -4.82 -11.95 2.16
C ASP A 137 -5.71 -10.69 2.09
N TYR A 138 -5.89 -10.21 0.87
CA TYR A 138 -6.69 -9.01 0.60
C TYR A 138 -8.16 -9.17 1.05
N GLN A 139 -8.73 -10.38 0.99
CA GLN A 139 -10.10 -10.60 1.45
C GLN A 139 -10.21 -10.49 2.97
N ARG A 140 -9.23 -11.04 3.69
CA ARG A 140 -9.10 -10.89 5.13
C ARG A 140 -8.89 -9.42 5.49
N LEU A 141 -7.99 -8.72 4.78
CA LEU A 141 -7.69 -7.30 5.01
C LEU A 141 -8.97 -6.45 4.96
N ASN A 142 -9.75 -6.62 3.89
CA ASN A 142 -10.99 -5.87 3.71
C ASN A 142 -12.02 -6.17 4.82
N LYS A 143 -12.11 -7.43 5.28
CA LYS A 143 -12.99 -7.78 6.41
C LYS A 143 -12.46 -7.24 7.73
N THR A 144 -11.15 -7.27 7.96
CA THR A 144 -10.52 -6.76 9.19
C THR A 144 -10.70 -5.25 9.35
N LEU A 145 -10.71 -4.48 8.25
CA LEU A 145 -10.81 -3.02 8.34
C LEU A 145 -12.23 -2.49 8.11
N ALA A 146 -12.91 -2.94 7.05
CA ALA A 146 -14.12 -2.27 6.57
C ALA A 146 -15.43 -2.91 7.05
N HIS A 147 -15.39 -4.12 7.64
CA HIS A 147 -16.60 -4.88 7.93
C HIS A 147 -16.57 -5.57 9.29
N LEU A 148 -17.53 -5.27 10.17
CA LEU A 148 -17.82 -6.10 11.33
C LEU A 148 -18.46 -7.42 10.87
N THR A 149 -17.67 -8.49 10.78
CA THR A 149 -18.12 -9.80 10.29
C THR A 149 -17.82 -10.89 11.31
N TYR A 150 -18.67 -11.93 11.36
CA TYR A 150 -18.40 -13.13 12.15
C TYR A 150 -17.10 -13.84 11.75
N LYS A 151 -16.61 -13.61 10.53
CA LYS A 151 -15.30 -14.15 10.11
C LYS A 151 -14.14 -13.59 10.93
N ARG A 152 -14.29 -12.45 11.59
CA ARG A 152 -13.26 -11.91 12.48
C ARG A 152 -12.95 -12.83 13.65
N SER A 153 -13.96 -13.51 14.23
CA SER A 153 -13.74 -14.48 15.31
C SER A 153 -13.09 -15.78 14.83
N GLU A 154 -13.08 -16.04 13.52
CA GLU A 154 -12.38 -17.19 12.92
C GLU A 154 -10.89 -16.89 12.70
N TYR A 155 -10.48 -15.62 12.74
CA TYR A 155 -9.07 -15.22 12.69
C TYR A 155 -8.42 -15.46 14.05
N GLY A 156 -8.20 -16.73 14.40
CA GLY A 156 -7.55 -17.13 15.64
C GLY A 156 -6.10 -16.62 15.77
N PRO A 157 -5.43 -16.90 16.91
CA PRO A 157 -4.10 -16.36 17.22
C PRO A 157 -2.98 -16.80 16.26
N HIS A 158 -3.25 -17.76 15.36
CA HIS A 158 -2.34 -18.18 14.29
C HIS A 158 -2.55 -17.41 12.97
N ASN A 159 -3.54 -16.54 12.90
CA ASN A 159 -3.78 -15.68 11.75
C ASN A 159 -3.10 -14.34 12.01
N LEU A 160 -1.81 -14.31 11.77
CA LEU A 160 -1.02 -13.13 12.01
C LEU A 160 -0.74 -12.43 10.67
N TRP A 161 -0.42 -11.13 10.72
CA TRP A 161 -0.06 -10.36 9.53
C TRP A 161 1.46 -10.31 9.42
N ASN A 162 2.06 -10.84 8.36
CA ASN A 162 3.51 -10.74 8.16
C ASN A 162 3.87 -9.33 7.66
N ILE A 163 4.07 -8.39 8.59
CA ILE A 163 4.28 -6.97 8.29
C ILE A 163 5.50 -6.77 7.40
N THR A 164 6.61 -7.44 7.69
CA THR A 164 7.86 -7.31 6.92
C THR A 164 7.69 -7.75 5.48
N GLN A 165 7.02 -8.89 5.25
CA GLN A 165 6.84 -9.40 3.90
C GLN A 165 5.80 -8.61 3.11
N ILE A 166 4.68 -8.24 3.74
CA ILE A 166 3.69 -7.34 3.13
C ILE A 166 4.37 -6.01 2.76
N ARG A 167 5.19 -5.46 3.67
CA ARG A 167 5.92 -4.21 3.42
C ARG A 167 6.78 -4.32 2.17
N ARG A 168 7.66 -5.32 2.11
CA ARG A 168 8.58 -5.54 0.99
C ARG A 168 7.85 -5.73 -0.34
N GLU A 169 6.75 -6.47 -0.35
CA GLU A 169 5.98 -6.72 -1.57
C GLU A 169 5.34 -5.43 -2.09
N VAL A 170 4.71 -4.63 -1.21
CA VAL A 170 4.11 -3.35 -1.62
C VAL A 170 5.18 -2.32 -2.00
N GLU A 171 6.31 -2.22 -1.28
CA GLU A 171 7.44 -1.35 -1.65
C GLU A 171 8.03 -1.74 -3.01
N SER A 172 8.12 -3.03 -3.33
CA SER A 172 8.59 -3.52 -4.64
C SER A 172 7.66 -3.07 -5.78
N ILE A 173 6.34 -3.18 -5.58
CA ILE A 173 5.33 -2.75 -6.54
C ILE A 173 5.35 -1.23 -6.70
N TRP A 174 5.44 -0.49 -5.60
CA TRP A 174 5.58 0.97 -5.61
C TRP A 174 6.85 1.42 -6.34
N LYS A 175 7.98 0.78 -6.08
CA LYS A 175 9.24 1.06 -6.79
C LYS A 175 9.09 0.83 -8.28
N SER A 176 8.42 -0.25 -8.70
CA SER A 176 8.14 -0.51 -10.11
C SER A 176 7.27 0.58 -10.74
N PHE A 177 6.26 1.08 -10.02
CA PHE A 177 5.45 2.22 -10.43
C PHE A 177 6.30 3.46 -10.61
N TRP A 178 7.08 3.82 -9.58
CA TRP A 178 7.95 4.99 -9.58
C TRP A 178 8.97 4.96 -10.73
N ASP A 179 9.64 3.83 -10.93
CA ASP A 179 10.69 3.68 -11.94
C ASP A 179 10.14 3.79 -13.38
N LYS A 180 8.86 3.43 -13.59
CA LYS A 180 8.19 3.57 -14.90
C LYS A 180 7.59 4.94 -15.14
N LEU A 181 7.29 5.72 -14.10
CA LEU A 181 6.68 7.04 -14.28
C LEU A 181 7.61 7.98 -15.08
N PRO A 182 7.07 8.75 -16.05
CA PRO A 182 7.77 9.88 -16.65
C PRO A 182 8.25 10.89 -15.60
N SER A 183 9.40 11.50 -15.83
CA SER A 183 10.01 12.45 -14.87
C SER A 183 9.06 13.59 -14.50
N GLU A 184 8.33 14.15 -15.45
CA GLU A 184 7.41 15.27 -15.20
C GLU A 184 6.23 14.86 -14.30
N ARG A 185 5.88 13.58 -14.27
CA ARG A 185 4.79 13.04 -13.45
C ARG A 185 5.25 12.66 -12.04
N ARG A 186 6.53 12.30 -11.87
CA ARG A 186 7.11 12.08 -10.53
C ARG A 186 7.05 13.34 -9.68
N GLU A 187 7.26 14.51 -10.28
CA GLU A 187 7.16 15.81 -9.62
C GLU A 187 5.78 16.04 -8.96
N TRP A 188 4.72 15.42 -9.46
CA TRP A 188 3.38 15.55 -8.87
C TRP A 188 3.33 15.01 -7.44
N PHE A 189 4.11 13.97 -7.15
CA PHE A 189 4.21 13.33 -5.83
C PHE A 189 5.15 14.07 -4.87
N GLU A 190 6.03 14.95 -5.37
CA GLU A 190 7.03 15.67 -4.55
C GLU A 190 6.50 17.00 -3.99
N SER A 191 5.36 17.46 -4.49
CA SER A 191 4.82 18.81 -4.25
C SER A 191 4.30 19.05 -2.82
N TYR A 192 4.14 18.00 -2.00
CA TYR A 192 3.59 18.10 -0.65
C TYR A 192 4.62 18.19 0.47
N LEU A 193 5.88 17.83 0.21
CA LEU A 193 6.90 17.92 1.24
C LEU A 193 7.27 19.39 1.44
N ASP A 194 6.84 19.96 2.57
CA ASP A 194 7.40 21.20 3.10
C ASP A 194 8.93 21.05 3.02
N PRO A 195 9.67 22.01 2.44
CA PRO A 195 11.12 21.90 2.29
C PRO A 195 11.87 21.47 3.57
N GLY A 196 11.30 21.72 4.76
CA GLY A 196 11.82 21.25 6.05
C GLY A 196 11.62 19.75 6.34
N GLU A 197 10.58 19.10 5.81
CA GLU A 197 10.25 17.69 6.07
C GLU A 197 10.94 16.73 5.08
N ARG A 198 11.46 17.24 3.96
CA ARG A 198 12.22 16.44 2.96
C ARG A 198 13.46 15.73 3.53
N GLN A 199 14.00 16.20 4.66
CA GLN A 199 15.18 15.59 5.29
C GLN A 199 14.86 14.35 6.13
N LEU A 200 13.61 14.15 6.55
CA LEU A 200 13.24 13.06 7.47
C LEU A 200 12.81 11.77 6.77
N LEU A 201 12.52 11.82 5.45
CA LEU A 201 12.00 10.68 4.68
C LEU A 201 13.04 9.98 3.78
N CYS A 202 14.31 10.41 3.83
CA CYS A 202 15.40 9.89 3.00
C CYS A 202 16.39 8.97 3.75
N HIS A 203 16.03 8.48 4.93
CA HIS A 203 16.82 7.55 5.75
C HIS A 203 16.07 6.23 5.96
#